data_AF-A0A6N7KMS1-F1
#
_entry.id   AF-A0A6N7KMS1-F1
#
_cell.length_a   1.000
_cell.length_b   1.000
_cell.length_c   1.000
_cell.angle_alpha   90.00
_cell.angle_beta   90.00
_cell.angle_gamma   90.00
#
_symmetry.space_group_name_H-M   'P 1'
#
loop_
_entity.id
_entity.type
_entity.pdbx_description
1 polymer ?
#
loop_
_entity_poly.entity_id
_entity_poly.type
_entity_poly.pdbx_seq_one_letter_code
_entity_poly.pdbx_strand_id
1 'polypeptide(L)' 'MAATSRPGGGEAWSEMTGVLRSHRGRGTSMAMKLLAIDYARTAGARWVRTIHHPANTSVITLNRRLGFIEA' A
#
# COMPACT_ATOMS: atom_id res chain seq x y z
N MET A 1 11.07 -3.05 -0.07
CA MET A 1 10.34 -3.95 0.86
C MET A 1 8.92 -3.43 0.99
N ALA A 2 7.93 -4.33 0.96
CA ALA A 2 6.55 -4.02 1.32
C ALA A 2 6.04 -5.11 2.27
N ALA A 3 5.31 -4.72 3.31
CA ALA A 3 4.69 -5.62 4.27
C ALA A 3 3.16 -5.49 4.19
N THR A 4 2.47 -6.63 4.18
CA THR A 4 1.00 -6.68 4.14
C THR A 4 0.52 -7.70 5.15
N SER A 5 -0.38 -7.28 6.05
CA SER A 5 -0.95 -8.13 7.09
C SER A 5 -2.43 -8.40 6.81
N ARG A 6 -2.95 -9.51 7.32
CA ARG A 6 -4.37 -9.90 7.23
C ARG A 6 -4.83 -10.41 8.59
N PRO A 7 -5.39 -9.55 9.45
CA PRO A 7 -5.82 -9.96 10.79
C PRO A 7 -7.13 -10.79 10.79
N GLY A 8 -7.84 -10.86 9.66
CA GLY A 8 -9.15 -11.52 9.54
C GLY A 8 -10.25 -10.53 9.14
N GLY A 9 -11.51 -10.98 9.13
CA GLY A 9 -12.66 -10.08 8.93
C GLY A 9 -12.79 -9.45 7.54
N GLY A 10 -12.10 -9.98 6.53
CA GLY A 10 -12.15 -9.44 5.16
C GLY A 10 -11.31 -8.19 4.95
N GLU A 11 -10.43 -7.83 5.88
CA GLU A 11 -9.52 -6.68 5.72
C GLU A 11 -8.06 -7.13 5.59
N ALA A 12 -7.31 -6.38 4.78
CA ALA A 12 -5.85 -6.46 4.71
C ALA A 12 -5.25 -5.08 4.97
N TRP A 13 -4.06 -5.03 5.56
CA TRP A 13 -3.35 -3.80 5.87
C TRP A 13 -2.07 -3.70 5.05
N SER A 14 -1.94 -2.63 4.27
CA SER A 14 -0.67 -2.18 3.71
C SER A 14 0.09 -1.45 4.81
N GLU A 15 1.02 -2.16 5.45
CA GLU A 15 1.87 -1.68 6.54
C GLU A 15 2.99 -0.78 5.95
N MET A 16 4.26 -1.18 6.14
CA MET A 16 5.42 -0.45 5.65
C MET A 16 5.67 -0.72 4.16
N THR A 17 5.96 0.34 3.40
CA THR A 17 6.54 0.24 2.04
C THR A 17 7.77 1.14 1.95
N GLY A 18 8.93 0.54 1.70
CA GLY A 18 10.22 1.23 1.67
C GLY A 18 10.99 0.95 0.38
N VAL A 19 11.55 2.01 -0.20
CA VAL A 19 12.47 1.98 -1.35
C VAL A 19 13.74 2.74 -0.98
N LEU A 20 14.90 2.15 -1.25
CA LEU A 20 16.21 2.79 -1.09
C LEU A 20 16.23 4.12 -1.85
N ARG A 21 16.87 5.14 -1.26
CA ARG A 21 16.90 6.50 -1.85
C ARG A 21 17.37 6.50 -3.30
N SER A 22 18.43 5.74 -3.61
CA SER A 22 19.01 5.59 -4.96
C SER A 22 18.07 4.93 -5.99
N HIS A 23 16.95 4.37 -5.55
CA HIS A 23 16.00 3.63 -6.40
C HIS A 23 14.60 4.28 -6.44
N ARG A 24 14.44 5.48 -5.86
CA ARG A 24 13.18 6.24 -5.90
C ARG A 24 12.92 6.80 -7.30
N GLY A 25 11.67 7.15 -7.59
CA GLY A 25 11.27 7.72 -8.89
C GLY A 25 11.16 6.71 -10.04
N ARG A 26 11.44 5.43 -9.80
CA ARG A 26 11.47 4.36 -10.83
C ARG A 26 10.24 3.44 -10.79
N GLY A 27 9.17 3.85 -10.11
CA GLY A 27 7.93 3.04 -10.00
C GLY A 27 8.00 1.84 -9.04
N THR A 28 9.12 1.57 -8.37
CA THR A 28 9.26 0.39 -7.48
C THR A 28 8.22 0.33 -6.37
N SER A 29 7.90 1.47 -5.74
CA SER A 29 6.86 1.53 -4.69
C SER A 29 5.47 1.21 -5.23
N MET A 30 5.16 1.69 -6.45
CA MET A 30 3.90 1.40 -7.15
C MET A 30 3.77 -0.10 -7.43
N ALA A 31 4.81 -0.69 -8.03
CA ALA A 31 4.82 -2.12 -8.35
C ALA A 31 4.63 -2.99 -7.09
N MET A 32 5.34 -2.68 -6.00
CA MET A 32 5.18 -3.42 -4.74
C MET A 32 3.76 -3.29 -4.16
N LYS A 33 3.15 -2.11 -4.21
CA LYS A 33 1.78 -1.92 -3.71
C LYS A 33 0.74 -2.62 -4.57
N LEU A 34 0.93 -2.69 -5.89
CA LEU A 34 0.06 -3.47 -6.76
C LEU A 34 0.13 -4.97 -6.44
N LEU A 35 1.33 -5.50 -6.22
CA LEU A 35 1.50 -6.89 -5.77
C LEU A 35 0.84 -7.14 -4.41
N ALA A 36 0.95 -6.21 -3.47
CA ALA A 36 0.28 -6.29 -2.16
C ALA A 36 -1.25 -6.28 -2.28
N ILE A 37 -1.81 -5.43 -3.16
CA ILE A 37 -3.25 -5.37 -3.42
C ILE A 37 -3.72 -6.68 -4.07
N ASP A 38 -2.98 -7.21 -5.03
CA ASP A 38 -3.31 -8.49 -5.67
C ASP A 38 -3.25 -9.66 -4.68
N TYR A 39 -2.24 -9.69 -3.82
CA TYR A 39 -2.16 -10.64 -2.70
C TYR A 39 -3.37 -10.52 -1.77
N ALA A 40 -3.74 -9.30 -1.35
CA ALA A 40 -4.90 -9.09 -0.48
C ALA A 40 -6.18 -9.60 -1.13
N ARG A 41 -6.36 -9.32 -2.43
CA ARG A 41 -7.53 -9.77 -3.21
C ARG A 41 -7.58 -11.29 -3.34
N THR A 42 -6.48 -11.93 -3.70
CA THR A 42 -6.41 -13.41 -3.84
C THR A 42 -6.57 -14.11 -2.49
N ALA A 43 -6.16 -13.47 -1.39
CA ALA A 43 -6.41 -13.94 -0.03
C ALA A 43 -7.85 -13.67 0.47
N GLY A 44 -8.74 -13.12 -0.36
CA GLY A 44 -10.14 -12.87 -0.02
C GLY A 44 -10.36 -11.64 0.88
N ALA A 45 -9.47 -10.65 0.86
CA ALA A 45 -9.75 -9.36 1.48
C ALA A 45 -10.74 -8.56 0.62
N ARG A 46 -11.78 -8.05 1.26
CA ARG A 46 -12.73 -7.09 0.71
C ARG A 46 -12.15 -5.67 0.70
N TRP A 47 -11.38 -5.34 1.72
CA TRP A 47 -10.81 -3.99 1.92
C TRP A 47 -9.30 -4.06 2.13
N VAL A 48 -8.59 -3.09 1.56
CA VAL A 48 -7.18 -2.83 1.86
C VAL A 48 -7.09 -1.48 2.55
N ARG A 49 -6.46 -1.44 3.72
CA ARG A 49 -6.33 -0.23 4.55
C ARG A 49 -4.86 0.12 4.74
N THR A 50 -4.58 1.39 5.01
CA THR A 50 -3.23 1.87 5.29
C THR A 50 -3.32 3.17 6.08
N ILE A 51 -2.27 3.48 6.83
CA ILE A 51 -2.11 4.76 7.50
C ILE A 51 -0.86 5.46 6.98
N HIS A 52 -0.87 6.78 7.06
CA HIS A 52 0.28 7.59 6.70
C HIS A 52 0.36 8.80 7.63
N HIS A 53 1.57 9.34 7.79
CA HIS A 53 1.73 10.64 8.40
C HIS A 53 1.17 11.72 7.47
N PRO A 54 0.38 12.70 7.94
CA PRO A 54 -0.32 13.68 7.09
C PRO A 54 0.62 14.54 6.23
N ALA A 55 1.85 14.77 6.69
CA ALA A 55 2.87 15.50 5.92
C ALA A 55 3.53 14.68 4.80
N ASN A 56 3.25 13.36 4.68
CA ASN A 56 3.88 12.51 3.68
C ASN A 56 3.16 12.58 2.33
N THR A 57 3.32 13.71 1.64
CA THR A 57 2.68 14.00 0.35
C THR A 57 2.97 12.93 -0.71
N SER A 58 4.16 12.31 -0.67
CA SER A 58 4.56 11.26 -1.61
C SER A 58 3.69 10.01 -1.51
N VAL A 59 3.46 9.50 -0.29
CA VAL A 59 2.64 8.29 -0.09
C VAL A 59 1.16 8.60 -0.27
N ILE A 60 0.71 9.81 0.09
CA ILE A 60 -0.66 10.26 -0.12
C ILE A 60 -0.99 10.26 -1.61
N THR A 61 -0.13 10.87 -2.44
CA THR A 61 -0.30 10.91 -3.89
C THR A 61 -0.32 9.50 -4.49
N LEU A 62 0.58 8.63 -4.03
CA LEU A 62 0.63 7.23 -4.48
C LEU A 62 -0.63 6.45 -4.10
N ASN A 63 -1.09 6.56 -2.85
CA ASN A 63 -2.29 5.88 -2.37
C ASN A 63 -3.53 6.36 -3.13
N ARG A 64 -3.68 7.67 -3.38
CA ARG A 64 -4.79 8.21 -4.19
C ARG A 64 -4.77 7.66 -5.63
N ARG A 65 -3.60 7.56 -6.27
CA ARG A 65 -3.46 6.93 -7.60
C ARG A 65 -3.86 5.45 -7.61
N LEU A 66 -3.72 4.77 -6.49
CA LEU A 66 -4.11 3.37 -6.30
C LEU A 66 -5.60 3.21 -5.90
N GLY A 67 -6.36 4.31 -5.81
CA GLY A 67 -7.79 4.28 -5.48
C GLY A 67 -8.10 4.23 -3.99
N PHE A 68 -7.11 4.44 -3.10
CA PHE A 68 -7.39 4.63 -1.68
C PHE A 68 -8.12 5.96 -1.48
N ILE A 69 -9.13 5.93 -0.63
CA ILE A 69 -9.89 7.10 -0.19
C ILE A 69 -9.64 7.34 1.30
N GLU A 70 -9.80 8.59 1.73
CA GLU A 70 -9.85 8.92 3.16
C GLU A 70 -11.21 8.45 3.70
N ALA A 71 -11.19 7.85 4.90
CA ALA A 71 -12.35 7.29 5.60
C ALA A 71 -12.53 8.00 6.94
#